data_AF-A0A371MZ28-F1
#
_entry.id   AF-A0A371MZ28-F1
#
_cell.length_a   1.000
_cell.length_b   1.000
_cell.length_c   1.000
_cell.angle_alpha   90.00
_cell.angle_beta   90.00
_cell.angle_gamma   90.00
#
_symmetry.space_group_name_H-M   'P 1'
#
loop_
_entity.id
_entity.type
_entity.pdbx_description
1 polymer ?
#
loop_
_entity_poly.entity_id
_entity_poly.type
_entity_poly.pdbx_seq_one_letter_code
_entity_poly.pdbx_strand_id
1 'polypeptide(L)'
;MSSLHESSPSRGSWKRAILRGVVASVVYTGLVFGYSALASDVQITGSFWPSFGIGLPFAFGTIGIPIVLWIRYRIRGPAILMGFVLLFWHVLIYVPVLGAEGGDAPAFALVLFWAPFYLLAYALLAGGEYWLRRREVATAVPQT
;
A
#
# COMPACT_ATOMS: atom_id res chain seq x y z
N MET A 1 38.83 11.25 -13.53
CA MET A 1 38.06 11.95 -12.48
C MET A 1 36.83 12.59 -13.09
N SER A 2 35.71 11.86 -13.17
CA SER A 2 34.43 12.41 -13.62
C SER A 2 33.30 11.50 -13.13
N SER A 3 32.20 12.14 -12.71
CA SER A 3 30.89 11.59 -12.39
C SER A 3 30.72 10.69 -11.14
N LEU A 4 31.15 11.16 -9.97
CA LEU A 4 30.48 10.87 -8.69
C LEU A 4 29.42 11.94 -8.38
N HIS A 5 28.70 12.40 -9.41
CA HIS A 5 27.43 13.10 -9.20
C HIS A 5 26.37 12.02 -9.01
N GLU A 6 26.34 11.47 -7.81
CA GLU A 6 25.18 10.77 -7.28
C GLU A 6 24.02 11.76 -7.40
N SER A 7 23.23 11.59 -8.46
CA SER A 7 22.16 12.51 -8.82
C SER A 7 21.16 12.51 -7.68
N SER A 8 21.24 13.52 -6.83
CA SER A 8 20.25 13.76 -5.80
C SER A 8 18.87 13.72 -6.49
N PRO A 9 17.97 12.83 -6.06
CA PRO A 9 16.75 12.54 -6.79
C PRO A 9 15.97 13.83 -6.96
N SER A 10 15.79 14.24 -8.22
CA SER A 10 15.23 15.55 -8.51
C SER A 10 13.88 15.71 -7.81
N ARG A 11 13.64 16.88 -7.22
CA ARG A 11 12.40 17.24 -6.50
C ARG A 11 11.14 16.92 -7.33
N GLY A 12 11.26 16.94 -8.66
CA GLY A 12 10.21 16.57 -9.61
C GLY A 12 9.89 15.08 -9.70
N SER A 13 10.82 14.17 -9.35
CA SER A 13 10.51 12.73 -9.23
C SER A 13 9.71 12.44 -7.96
N TRP A 14 10.03 13.11 -6.86
CA TRP A 14 9.33 12.99 -5.58
C TRP A 14 7.88 13.46 -5.67
N LYS A 15 7.65 14.64 -6.27
CA LYS A 15 6.29 15.13 -6.51
C LYS A 15 5.47 14.16 -7.36
N ARG A 16 6.07 13.58 -8.41
CA ARG A 16 5.40 12.60 -9.29
C ARG A 16 5.09 11.29 -8.57
N ALA A 17 6.00 10.79 -7.74
CA ALA A 17 5.77 9.58 -6.96
C ALA A 17 4.64 9.77 -5.95
N ILE A 18 4.68 10.85 -5.15
CA ILE A 18 3.63 11.19 -4.19
C ILE A 18 2.30 11.37 -4.90
N LEU A 19 2.27 12.16 -5.99
CA LEU A 19 1.04 12.40 -6.74
C LEU A 19 0.40 11.10 -7.22
N ARG A 20 1.20 10.17 -7.77
CA ARG A 20 0.69 8.86 -8.20
C ARG A 20 0.17 8.02 -7.04
N GLY A 21 0.87 8.03 -5.90
CA GLY A 21 0.40 7.37 -4.69
C GLY A 21 -0.92 7.94 -4.18
N VAL A 22 -1.05 9.27 -4.14
CA VAL A 22 -2.29 9.96 -3.74
C VAL A 22 -3.42 9.63 -4.69
N VAL A 23 -3.20 9.76 -6.01
CA VAL A 23 -4.23 9.46 -7.03
C VAL A 23 -4.68 8.02 -6.93
N ALA A 24 -3.75 7.06 -6.81
CA ALA A 24 -4.11 5.65 -6.66
C ALA A 24 -4.94 5.40 -5.39
N SER A 25 -4.62 6.08 -4.29
CA SER A 25 -5.34 5.96 -3.02
C SER A 25 -6.75 6.53 -3.09
N VAL A 26 -6.91 7.68 -3.77
CA VAL A 26 -8.22 8.31 -4.01
C VAL A 26 -9.07 7.43 -4.93
N VAL A 27 -8.51 6.91 -6.02
CA VAL A 27 -9.21 5.99 -6.93
C VAL A 27 -9.64 4.72 -6.20
N TYR A 28 -8.74 4.13 -5.42
CA TYR A 28 -9.05 2.96 -4.59
C TYR A 28 -10.21 3.26 -3.62
N THR A 29 -10.15 4.39 -2.91
CA THR A 29 -11.20 4.80 -1.97
C THR A 29 -12.53 4.98 -2.69
N GLY A 30 -12.54 5.66 -3.84
CA GLY A 30 -13.73 5.86 -4.65
C GLY A 30 -14.36 4.54 -5.13
N LEU A 31 -13.54 3.57 -5.52
CA LEU A 31 -14.03 2.24 -5.91
C LEU A 31 -14.67 1.48 -4.74
N VAL A 32 -14.05 1.52 -3.56
CA VAL A 32 -14.59 0.87 -2.35
C VAL A 32 -15.94 1.46 -1.95
N PHE A 33 -16.03 2.80 -1.89
CA PHE A 33 -17.29 3.48 -1.57
C PHE A 33 -18.36 3.28 -2.66
N GLY A 34 -17.96 3.32 -3.94
CA GLY A 34 -18.87 3.05 -5.06
C GLY A 34 -19.42 1.63 -5.04
N TYR A 35 -18.58 0.64 -4.74
CA TYR A 35 -19.01 -0.75 -4.57
C TYR A 35 -19.97 -0.89 -3.38
N SER A 36 -19.66 -0.29 -2.24
CA SER A 36 -20.54 -0.30 -1.07
C SER A 36 -21.90 0.38 -1.33
N ALA A 37 -21.94 1.43 -2.15
CA ALA A 37 -23.20 2.09 -2.51
C ALA A 37 -24.08 1.27 -3.47
N LEU A 38 -23.47 0.37 -4.27
CA LEU A 38 -24.17 -0.46 -5.27
C LEU A 38 -24.51 -1.86 -4.76
N ALA A 39 -23.73 -2.39 -3.82
CA ALA A 39 -23.95 -3.71 -3.24
C ALA A 39 -24.97 -3.65 -2.08
N SER A 40 -25.94 -4.55 -2.06
CA SER A 40 -26.92 -4.66 -0.97
C SER A 40 -26.31 -5.11 0.35
N ASP A 41 -25.18 -5.82 0.30
CA ASP A 41 -24.66 -6.63 1.41
C ASP A 41 -23.45 -5.98 2.12
N VAL A 42 -22.74 -5.07 1.43
CA VAL A 42 -21.61 -4.29 2.00
C VAL A 42 -22.08 -2.90 2.37
N GLN A 43 -22.63 -2.75 3.57
CA GLN A 43 -22.97 -1.42 4.11
C GLN A 43 -21.88 -0.91 5.04
N ILE A 44 -21.32 0.26 4.73
CA ILE A 44 -20.48 1.00 5.69
C ILE A 44 -21.39 1.50 6.81
N THR A 45 -21.44 0.76 7.91
CA THR A 45 -22.23 1.07 9.12
C THR A 45 -21.62 2.26 9.86
N GLY A 46 -21.81 3.47 9.34
CA GLY A 46 -21.27 4.69 9.93
C GLY A 46 -21.57 5.94 9.13
N SER A 47 -21.37 7.10 9.75
CA SER A 47 -21.43 8.38 9.04
C SER A 47 -20.35 8.41 7.96
N PHE A 48 -20.72 8.88 6.76
CA PHE A 48 -19.81 8.98 5.61
C PHE A 48 -18.53 9.74 5.96
N TRP A 49 -18.65 10.88 6.67
CA TRP A 49 -17.52 11.77 6.94
C TRP A 49 -16.41 11.14 7.81
N PRO A 50 -16.71 10.50 8.97
CA PRO A 50 -15.74 9.71 9.72
C PRO A 50 -15.15 8.55 8.93
N SER A 51 -15.98 7.76 8.23
CA SER A 51 -15.50 6.60 7.48
C SER A 51 -14.58 7.00 6.33
N PHE A 52 -14.91 8.08 5.63
CA PHE A 52 -14.07 8.65 4.57
C PHE A 52 -12.78 9.24 5.14
N GLY A 53 -12.87 10.01 6.24
CA GLY A 53 -11.73 10.64 6.90
C GLY A 53 -10.70 9.65 7.43
N ILE A 54 -11.14 8.49 7.95
CA ILE A 54 -10.24 7.41 8.41
C ILE A 54 -9.79 6.54 7.24
N GLY A 55 -10.68 6.27 6.27
CA GLY A 55 -10.39 5.41 5.13
C GLY A 55 -9.30 5.97 4.21
N LEU A 56 -9.25 7.30 4.02
CA LEU A 56 -8.33 7.91 3.06
C LEU A 56 -6.84 7.82 3.48
N PRO A 57 -6.44 8.13 4.73
CA PRO A 57 -5.08 7.88 5.22
C PRO A 57 -4.70 6.39 5.17
N PHE A 58 -5.67 5.51 5.42
CA PHE A 58 -5.46 4.07 5.41
C PHE A 58 -5.24 3.53 4.00
N ALA A 59 -6.03 4.01 3.04
CA ALA A 59 -5.82 3.75 1.62
C ALA A 59 -4.46 4.27 1.17
N PHE A 60 -4.05 5.45 1.65
CA PHE A 60 -2.71 5.96 1.36
C PHE A 60 -1.61 5.08 1.94
N GLY A 61 -1.75 4.62 3.18
CA GLY A 61 -0.80 3.69 3.79
C GLY A 61 -0.70 2.36 3.04
N THR A 62 -1.86 1.81 2.64
CA THR A 62 -1.95 0.46 2.08
C THR A 62 -1.60 0.42 0.60
N ILE A 63 -1.98 1.45 -0.16
CA ILE A 63 -1.83 1.51 -1.62
C ILE A 63 -0.80 2.55 -2.03
N GLY A 64 -0.92 3.77 -1.48
CA GLY A 64 -0.07 4.90 -1.83
C GLY A 64 1.40 4.68 -1.48
N ILE A 65 1.71 4.22 -0.27
CA ILE A 65 3.08 4.03 0.21
C ILE A 65 3.84 2.99 -0.64
N PRO A 66 3.33 1.77 -0.91
CA PRO A 66 4.02 0.82 -1.79
C PRO A 66 4.30 1.36 -3.19
N ILE A 67 3.35 2.09 -3.78
CA ILE A 67 3.51 2.73 -5.11
C ILE A 67 4.60 3.80 -5.06
N VAL A 68 4.60 4.65 -4.04
CA VAL A 68 5.64 5.69 -3.84
C VAL A 68 7.00 5.03 -3.70
N LEU A 69 7.11 4.00 -2.85
CA LEU A 69 8.36 3.27 -2.61
C LEU A 69 8.89 2.62 -3.90
N TRP A 70 7.99 2.01 -4.67
CA TRP A 70 8.35 1.38 -5.94
C TRP A 70 8.81 2.40 -6.98
N ILE A 71 8.06 3.47 -7.22
CA ILE A 71 8.43 4.48 -8.23
C ILE A 71 9.72 5.20 -7.84
N ARG A 72 9.88 5.52 -6.55
CA ARG A 72 10.96 6.37 -6.09
C ARG A 72 12.25 5.60 -5.84
N TYR A 73 12.17 4.46 -5.18
CA TYR A 73 13.34 3.68 -4.74
C TYR A 73 13.52 2.39 -5.54
N ARG A 74 12.61 2.09 -6.48
CA ARG A 74 12.59 0.81 -7.23
C ARG A 74 12.54 -0.42 -6.33
N ILE A 75 12.01 -0.25 -5.11
CA ILE A 75 11.79 -1.33 -4.14
C ILE A 75 10.47 -2.02 -4.51
N ARG A 76 10.53 -3.32 -4.81
CA ARG A 76 9.37 -4.06 -5.35
C ARG A 76 8.62 -4.85 -4.29
N GLY A 77 9.29 -5.27 -3.21
CA GLY A 77 8.74 -6.07 -2.13
C GLY A 77 7.42 -5.53 -1.56
N PRO A 78 7.33 -4.26 -1.16
CA PRO A 78 6.09 -3.67 -0.67
C PRO A 78 4.95 -3.73 -1.69
N ALA A 79 5.23 -3.50 -2.98
CA ALA A 79 4.21 -3.54 -4.03
C ALA A 79 3.72 -4.98 -4.31
N ILE A 80 4.60 -5.97 -4.22
CA ILE A 80 4.25 -7.38 -4.34
C ILE A 80 3.38 -7.80 -3.15
N LEU A 81 3.78 -7.45 -1.93
CA LEU A 81 2.98 -7.74 -0.73
C LEU A 81 1.61 -7.06 -0.81
N MET A 82 1.54 -5.82 -1.29
CA MET A 82 0.28 -5.12 -1.54
C MET A 82 -0.63 -5.91 -2.49
N GLY A 83 -0.09 -6.46 -3.58
CA GLY A 83 -0.85 -7.32 -4.48
C GLY A 83 -1.43 -8.55 -3.79
N PHE A 84 -0.62 -9.23 -2.97
CA PHE A 84 -1.08 -10.39 -2.19
C PHE A 84 -2.14 -10.03 -1.14
N VAL A 85 -1.97 -8.90 -0.45
CA VAL A 85 -2.95 -8.41 0.53
C VAL A 85 -4.28 -8.11 -0.15
N LEU A 86 -4.28 -7.43 -1.29
CA LEU A 86 -5.49 -7.13 -2.06
C LEU A 86 -6.18 -8.41 -2.58
N LEU A 87 -5.40 -9.37 -3.09
CA LEU A 87 -5.93 -10.66 -3.52
C LEU A 87 -6.53 -11.43 -2.34
N PHE A 88 -5.84 -11.46 -1.20
CA PHE A 88 -6.33 -12.07 0.03
C PHE A 88 -7.64 -11.43 0.48
N TRP A 89 -7.74 -10.10 0.46
CA TRP A 89 -8.99 -9.40 0.80
C TRP A 89 -10.11 -9.72 -0.18
N HIS A 90 -9.81 -9.78 -1.48
CA HIS A 90 -10.78 -10.16 -2.49
C HIS A 90 -11.33 -11.57 -2.25
N VAL A 91 -10.45 -12.53 -1.97
CA VAL A 91 -10.85 -13.90 -1.62
C VAL A 91 -11.68 -13.92 -0.34
N LEU A 92 -11.29 -13.17 0.69
CA LEU A 92 -11.98 -13.17 1.98
C LEU A 92 -13.40 -12.60 1.90
N ILE A 93 -13.62 -11.61 1.02
CA ILE A 93 -14.94 -11.03 0.78
C ILE A 93 -15.82 -11.98 -0.06
N TYR A 94 -15.25 -12.64 -1.08
CA TYR A 94 -16.05 -13.44 -2.02
C TYR A 94 -16.19 -14.92 -1.63
N VAL A 95 -15.33 -15.45 -0.76
CA VAL A 95 -15.37 -16.85 -0.31
C VAL A 95 -16.08 -16.91 1.05
N PRO A 96 -17.26 -17.54 1.16
CA PRO A 96 -18.14 -17.47 2.33
C PRO A 96 -17.63 -18.25 3.57
N VAL A 97 -16.37 -18.67 3.59
CA VAL A 97 -15.80 -19.54 4.65
C VAL A 97 -15.79 -18.87 6.03
N LEU A 98 -15.86 -17.53 6.11
CA LEU A 98 -15.83 -16.79 7.39
C LEU A 98 -17.02 -15.83 7.61
N GLY A 99 -17.97 -15.73 6.67
CA GLY A 99 -19.00 -14.66 6.66
C GLY A 99 -20.46 -15.11 6.50
N ALA A 100 -20.73 -16.42 6.38
CA ALA A 100 -22.03 -16.92 5.92
C ALA A 100 -23.24 -16.60 6.82
N GLU A 101 -23.07 -16.17 8.07
CA GLU A 101 -24.22 -15.95 8.98
C GLU A 101 -24.27 -14.54 9.64
N GLY A 102 -23.32 -13.65 9.36
CA GLY A 102 -23.17 -12.37 10.09
C GLY A 102 -23.08 -11.09 9.26
N GLY A 103 -23.20 -11.17 7.93
CA GLY A 103 -22.94 -10.04 7.01
C GLY A 103 -21.44 -9.77 6.81
N ASP A 104 -21.08 -8.78 5.97
CA ASP A 104 -19.69 -8.48 5.59
C ASP A 104 -18.87 -7.74 6.67
N ALA A 105 -19.51 -7.36 7.78
CA ALA A 105 -18.90 -6.63 8.89
C ALA A 105 -17.71 -7.36 9.58
N PRO A 106 -17.73 -8.70 9.81
CA PRO A 106 -16.61 -9.43 10.41
C PRO A 106 -15.39 -9.49 9.49
N ALA A 107 -15.60 -9.65 8.18
CA ALA A 107 -14.54 -9.65 7.18
C ALA A 107 -13.84 -8.28 7.13
N PHE A 108 -14.61 -7.20 7.14
CA PHE A 108 -14.09 -5.83 7.15
C PHE A 108 -13.34 -5.49 8.45
N ALA A 109 -13.85 -5.95 9.60
CA ALA A 109 -13.18 -5.79 10.89
C ALA A 109 -11.85 -6.54 10.94
N LEU A 110 -11.79 -7.75 10.39
CA LEU A 110 -10.56 -8.54 10.29
C LEU A 110 -9.52 -7.80 9.45
N VAL A 111 -9.93 -7.29 8.28
CA VAL A 111 -9.09 -6.50 7.38
C VAL A 111 -8.49 -5.27 8.10
N LEU A 112 -9.31 -4.53 8.84
CA LEU A 112 -8.87 -3.34 9.57
C LEU A 112 -7.91 -3.69 10.73
N PHE A 113 -8.21 -4.76 11.46
CA PHE A 113 -7.41 -5.24 12.58
C PHE A 113 -5.99 -5.63 12.14
N TRP A 114 -5.85 -6.24 10.97
CA TRP A 114 -4.56 -6.70 10.45
C TRP A 114 -3.75 -5.61 9.74
N ALA A 115 -4.34 -4.46 9.42
CA ALA A 115 -3.67 -3.45 8.63
C ALA A 115 -2.40 -2.83 9.24
N PRO A 116 -2.30 -2.58 10.56
CA PRO A 116 -1.04 -2.15 11.17
C PRO A 116 0.11 -3.12 10.89
N PHE A 117 -0.18 -4.42 10.82
CA PHE A 117 0.81 -5.45 10.51
C PHE A 117 1.25 -5.41 9.04
N TYR A 118 0.34 -5.10 8.11
CA TYR A 118 0.72 -4.90 6.70
C TYR A 118 1.66 -3.71 6.53
N LEU A 119 1.40 -2.60 7.22
CA LEU A 119 2.29 -1.43 7.21
C LEU A 119 3.66 -1.75 7.79
N LEU A 120 3.70 -2.51 8.89
CA LEU A 120 4.96 -2.97 9.48
C LEU A 120 5.74 -3.87 8.51
N ALA A 121 5.05 -4.80 7.85
CA ALA A 121 5.66 -5.68 6.86
C ALA A 121 6.19 -4.90 5.64
N TYR A 122 5.47 -3.88 5.15
CA TYR A 122 5.98 -2.98 4.12
C TYR A 122 7.24 -2.24 4.56
N ALA A 123 7.27 -1.73 5.79
CA ALA A 123 8.44 -1.05 6.33
C ALA A 123 9.64 -1.99 6.45
N LEU A 124 9.43 -3.23 6.91
CA LEU A 124 10.48 -4.24 7.00
C LEU A 124 11.01 -4.66 5.63
N LEU A 125 10.12 -4.90 4.64
CA LEU A 125 10.53 -5.24 3.28
C LEU A 125 11.27 -4.09 2.61
N ALA A 126 10.78 -2.86 2.77
CA ALA A 126 11.44 -1.69 2.22
C ALA A 126 12.79 -1.44 2.86
N GLY A 127 12.88 -1.53 4.20
CA GLY A 127 14.12 -1.38 4.94
C GLY A 127 15.14 -2.46 4.60
N GLY A 128 14.69 -3.73 4.51
CA GLY A 128 15.50 -4.87 4.13
C GLY A 128 16.07 -4.76 2.72
N GLU A 129 15.23 -4.48 1.72
CA GLU A 129 15.70 -4.26 0.34
C GLU A 129 16.65 -3.06 0.25
N TYR A 130 16.36 -1.97 0.95
CA TYR A 130 17.22 -0.80 0.96
C TYR A 130 18.60 -1.11 1.54
N TRP A 131 18.64 -1.87 2.63
CA TRP A 131 19.87 -2.26 3.30
C TRP A 131 20.72 -3.24 2.47
N LEU A 132 20.09 -4.23 1.83
CA LEU A 132 20.77 -5.18 0.94
C LEU A 132 21.42 -4.46 -0.24
N ARG A 133 20.68 -3.55 -0.90
CA ARG A 133 21.22 -2.74 -2.01
C ARG A 133 22.41 -1.87 -1.59
N ARG A 134 22.39 -1.31 -0.37
CA ARG A 134 23.52 -0.54 0.15
C ARG A 134 24.77 -1.40 0.37
N ARG A 135 24.60 -2.66 0.78
CA ARG A 135 25.72 -3.61 0.97
C ARG A 135 26.33 -4.06 -0.35
N GLU A 136 25.51 -4.30 -1.37
CA GLU A 136 25.99 -4.62 -2.72
C GLU A 136 26.82 -3.48 -3.31
N VAL A 137 26.39 -2.23 -3.15
CA VAL A 137 27.18 -1.06 -3.61
C VAL A 137 28.49 -0.91 -2.83
N ALA A 138 28.48 -1.14 -1.51
CA ALA A 138 29.68 -1.05 -0.68
C ALA A 138 30.72 -2.14 -0.99
N THR A 139 30.29 -3.31 -1.46
CA THR A 139 31.18 -4.42 -1.85
C THR A 139 31.62 -4.35 -3.31
N ALA A 140 30.92 -3.57 -4.15
CA ALA A 140 31.25 -3.38 -5.55
C ALA A 140 32.32 -2.31 -5.82
N VAL A 141 32.86 -1.62 -4.79
CA VAL A 141 34.00 -0.71 -4.94
C VAL A 141 35.28 -1.54 -5.05
N PRO A 142 35.94 -1.62 -6.23
CA PRO A 142 37.24 -2.26 -6.33
C PRO A 142 38.25 -1.39 -5.59
N GLN A 143 39.07 -2.00 -4.74
CA GLN A 143 40.25 -1.34 -4.22
C GLN A 143 41.23 -1.17 -5.38
N THR A 144 41.28 0.04 -5.94
CA THR A 144 42.36 0.52 -6.80
C THR A 144 43.00 1.73 -6.16
#